data_AF-A0A9D3U5F6-F1
#
_entry.id   AF-A0A9D3U5F6-F1
#
_cell.length_a   1.000
_cell.length_b   1.000
_cell.length_c   1.000
_cell.angle_alpha   90.00
_cell.angle_beta   90.00
_cell.angle_gamma   90.00
#
_symmetry.space_group_name_H-M   'P 1'
#
loop_
_entity.id
_entity.type
_entity.pdbx_description
1 polymer ?
#
loop_
_entity_poly.entity_id
_entity_poly.type
_entity_poly.pdbx_seq_one_letter_code
_entity_poly.pdbx_strand_id
1 'polypeptide(L)'
;MDHAADEPSPFKEGLSWQAHRGSVLSIVMSSYGDLWSGGEGGVIKIWPWESIEKSLSLRPEEKHMAALLVERSFIDLRSQVTVNGNCNISSSEIKCLVSDRVRAKVWCAQPLSFSLWDARTKELLKVFNIEGQTENRVDMPSSDQGGAEKMR
;
A
#
# COMPACT_ATOMS: atom_id res chain seq x y z
N MET A 1 -34.86 -34.80 -3.70
CA MET A 1 -35.44 -33.45 -3.51
C MET A 1 -34.71 -32.87 -2.33
N ASP A 2 -33.62 -32.16 -2.57
CA ASP A 2 -32.88 -31.42 -1.53
C ASP A 2 -32.51 -30.07 -2.14
N HIS A 3 -33.53 -29.24 -2.37
CA HIS A 3 -33.31 -27.81 -2.53
C HIS A 3 -33.14 -27.24 -1.13
N ALA A 4 -31.90 -27.26 -0.62
CA ALA A 4 -31.51 -26.28 0.38
C ALA A 4 -31.61 -24.92 -0.32
N ALA A 5 -32.74 -24.25 -0.13
CA ALA A 5 -32.90 -22.87 -0.56
C ALA A 5 -31.77 -22.07 0.11
N ASP A 6 -31.00 -21.36 -0.72
CA ASP A 6 -30.15 -20.25 -0.28
C ASP A 6 -31.05 -19.29 0.50
N GLU A 7 -31.09 -19.44 1.81
CA GLU A 7 -31.60 -18.39 2.70
C GLU A 7 -30.78 -17.14 2.39
N PRO A 8 -31.41 -16.03 1.96
CA PRO A 8 -30.68 -14.84 1.59
C PRO A 8 -30.00 -14.30 2.84
N SER A 9 -28.68 -14.50 2.92
CA SER A 9 -27.88 -13.83 3.94
C SER A 9 -28.21 -12.33 3.92
N PRO A 10 -28.45 -11.70 5.08
CA PRO A 10 -28.83 -10.28 5.14
C PRO A 10 -27.72 -9.37 4.57
N PHE A 11 -26.51 -9.90 4.40
CA PHE A 11 -25.38 -9.24 3.78
C PHE A 11 -24.94 -10.00 2.53
N LYS A 12 -25.31 -9.48 1.35
CA LYS A 12 -24.79 -9.98 0.08
C LYS A 12 -23.41 -9.36 -0.16
N GLU A 13 -22.36 -10.19 -0.11
CA GLU A 13 -20.99 -9.76 -0.41
C GLU A 13 -20.90 -9.13 -1.81
N GLY A 14 -20.59 -7.82 -1.84
CA GLY A 14 -20.47 -7.06 -3.09
C GLY A 14 -19.16 -7.30 -3.84
N LEU A 15 -18.03 -7.25 -3.12
CA LEU A 15 -16.70 -7.31 -3.72
C LEU A 15 -15.70 -7.96 -2.74
N SER A 16 -14.91 -8.88 -3.27
CA SER A 16 -13.75 -9.47 -2.59
C SER A 16 -12.67 -9.82 -3.62
N TRP A 17 -11.41 -9.80 -3.20
CA TRP A 17 -10.26 -10.09 -4.04
C TRP A 17 -9.08 -10.59 -3.21
N GLN A 18 -8.09 -11.21 -3.84
CA GLN A 18 -6.88 -11.66 -3.18
C GLN A 18 -5.91 -10.47 -2.99
N ALA A 19 -5.92 -9.86 -1.81
CA ALA A 19 -5.09 -8.68 -1.56
C ALA A 19 -3.58 -8.99 -1.41
N HIS A 20 -3.25 -10.00 -0.61
CA HIS A 20 -1.87 -10.40 -0.25
C HIS A 20 -1.68 -11.90 -0.39
N ARG A 21 -0.42 -12.36 -0.47
CA ARG A 21 -0.12 -13.81 -0.41
C ARG A 21 -0.16 -14.37 1.01
N GLY A 22 0.13 -13.52 2.01
CA GLY A 22 0.02 -13.83 3.44
C GLY A 22 -1.09 -13.03 4.11
N SER A 23 -1.15 -13.08 5.44
CA SER A 23 -2.20 -12.43 6.23
C SER A 23 -2.20 -10.90 6.05
N VAL A 24 -3.40 -10.32 5.94
CA VAL A 24 -3.63 -8.88 6.08
C VAL A 24 -3.71 -8.58 7.57
N LEU A 25 -2.81 -7.74 8.07
CA LEU A 25 -2.70 -7.45 9.50
C LEU A 25 -3.23 -6.06 9.85
N SER A 26 -3.24 -5.14 8.90
CA SER A 26 -3.79 -3.80 9.08
C SER A 26 -4.34 -3.25 7.77
N ILE A 27 -5.38 -2.43 7.87
CA ILE A 27 -6.00 -1.73 6.74
C ILE A 27 -6.40 -0.31 7.15
N VAL A 28 -6.27 0.65 6.25
CA VAL A 28 -6.73 2.04 6.47
C VAL A 28 -7.11 2.69 5.14
N MET A 29 -8.08 3.61 5.17
CA MET A 29 -8.38 4.49 4.06
C MET A 29 -7.65 5.81 4.26
N SER A 30 -6.90 6.26 3.25
CA SER A 30 -6.17 7.53 3.29
C SER A 30 -7.11 8.75 3.19
N SER A 31 -6.58 9.96 3.36
CA SER A 31 -7.33 11.20 3.12
C SER A 31 -7.84 11.35 1.69
N TYR A 32 -7.22 10.66 0.72
CA TYR A 32 -7.59 10.69 -0.68
C TYR A 32 -8.49 9.52 -1.10
N GLY A 33 -8.91 8.68 -0.16
CA GLY A 33 -9.79 7.54 -0.44
C GLY A 33 -9.05 6.27 -0.85
N ASP A 34 -7.75 6.32 -1.09
CA ASP A 34 -6.96 5.11 -1.39
C ASP A 34 -6.99 4.13 -0.22
N LEU A 35 -7.18 2.84 -0.51
CA LEU A 35 -7.15 1.76 0.46
C LEU A 35 -5.72 1.27 0.64
N TRP A 36 -5.19 1.39 1.85
CA TRP A 36 -3.87 0.90 2.22
C TRP A 36 -4.02 -0.36 3.06
N SER A 37 -3.24 -1.39 2.77
CA SER A 37 -3.12 -2.53 3.69
C SER A 37 -1.68 -2.97 3.89
N GLY A 38 -1.42 -3.43 5.10
CA GLY A 38 -0.15 -3.95 5.57
C GLY A 38 -0.30 -5.39 6.02
N GLY A 39 0.72 -6.21 5.75
CA GLY A 39 0.68 -7.64 6.04
C GLY A 39 2.01 -8.20 6.54
N GLU A 40 2.09 -9.53 6.50
CA GLU A 40 3.31 -10.27 6.77
C GLU A 40 4.45 -9.86 5.82
N GLY A 41 5.70 -10.03 6.25
CA GLY A 41 6.88 -9.73 5.43
C GLY A 41 7.12 -8.24 5.13
N GLY A 42 6.43 -7.34 5.85
CA GLY A 42 6.55 -5.89 5.66
C GLY A 42 5.91 -5.39 4.37
N VAL A 43 5.00 -6.18 3.78
CA VAL A 43 4.30 -5.79 2.54
C VAL A 43 3.31 -4.67 2.85
N ILE A 44 3.39 -3.58 2.07
CA ILE A 44 2.43 -2.47 2.11
C ILE A 44 1.92 -2.27 0.70
N LYS A 45 0.61 -2.44 0.51
CA LYS A 45 -0.06 -2.29 -0.78
C LYS A 45 -1.12 -1.20 -0.72
N ILE A 46 -1.27 -0.47 -1.81
CA ILE A 46 -2.31 0.54 -2.00
C ILE A 46 -3.21 0.14 -3.17
N TRP A 47 -4.52 0.22 -2.98
CA TRP A 47 -5.50 0.19 -4.07
C TRP A 47 -6.07 1.59 -4.27
N PRO A 48 -5.92 2.18 -5.47
CA PRO A 48 -6.53 3.46 -5.79
C PRO A 48 -8.05 3.40 -5.63
N TRP A 49 -8.65 4.43 -5.05
CA TRP A 49 -10.09 4.45 -4.82
C TRP A 49 -10.88 4.36 -6.13
N GLU A 50 -10.36 4.91 -7.23
CA GLU A 50 -10.99 4.87 -8.55
C GLU A 50 -11.15 3.43 -9.07
N SER A 51 -10.17 2.57 -8.79
CA SER A 51 -10.23 1.15 -9.16
C SER A 51 -11.30 0.41 -8.36
N ILE A 52 -11.44 0.75 -7.08
CA ILE A 52 -12.46 0.17 -6.20
C ILE A 52 -13.86 0.66 -6.61
N GLU A 53 -14.02 1.98 -6.82
CA GLU A 53 -15.27 2.60 -7.28
C GLU A 53 -15.74 1.98 -8.60
N LYS A 54 -14.83 1.88 -9.59
CA LYS A 54 -15.13 1.27 -10.87
C LYS A 54 -15.60 -0.18 -10.72
N SER A 55 -14.94 -0.97 -9.86
CA SER A 55 -15.32 -2.35 -9.60
C SER A 55 -16.67 -2.50 -8.89
N LEU A 56 -16.98 -1.59 -7.96
CA LEU A 56 -18.29 -1.56 -7.29
C LEU A 56 -19.44 -1.13 -8.22
N SER A 57 -19.13 -0.43 -9.30
CA SER A 57 -20.09 -0.01 -10.32
C SER A 57 -20.41 -1.10 -11.35
N LEU A 58 -19.68 -2.22 -11.34
CA LEU A 58 -19.94 -3.36 -12.23
C LEU A 58 -21.15 -4.16 -11.77
N ARG A 59 -21.78 -4.85 -12.72
CA ARG A 59 -22.97 -5.66 -12.42
C ARG A 59 -22.58 -6.91 -11.63
N PRO A 60 -23.51 -7.51 -10.85
CA PRO A 60 -23.23 -8.73 -10.10
C PRO A 60 -22.70 -9.89 -10.95
N GLU A 61 -23.10 -9.97 -12.22
CA GLU A 61 -22.63 -11.00 -13.17
C GLU A 61 -21.14 -10.83 -13.54
N GLU A 62 -20.59 -9.64 -13.31
CA GLU A 62 -19.21 -9.26 -13.61
C GLU A 62 -18.31 -9.31 -12.37
N LYS A 63 -18.76 -9.93 -11.26
CA LYS A 63 -18.04 -9.99 -9.98
C LYS A 63 -16.59 -10.47 -10.12
N HIS A 64 -16.33 -11.45 -10.98
CA HIS A 64 -14.97 -11.94 -11.23
C HIS A 64 -14.07 -10.87 -11.88
N MET A 65 -14.60 -10.12 -12.85
CA MET A 65 -13.88 -9.01 -13.46
C MET A 65 -13.66 -7.88 -12.45
N ALA A 66 -14.66 -7.57 -11.64
CA ALA A 66 -14.56 -6.57 -10.57
C ALA A 66 -13.43 -6.92 -9.59
N ALA A 67 -13.37 -8.17 -9.14
CA ALA A 67 -12.31 -8.67 -8.27
C ALA A 67 -10.93 -8.57 -8.93
N LEU A 68 -10.79 -9.03 -10.19
CA LEU A 68 -9.51 -8.97 -10.93
C LEU A 68 -9.02 -7.55 -11.19
N LEU A 69 -9.93 -6.60 -11.45
CA LEU A 69 -9.59 -5.19 -11.65
C LEU A 69 -8.95 -4.60 -10.38
N VAL A 70 -9.53 -4.86 -9.21
CA VAL A 70 -8.96 -4.42 -7.93
C VAL A 70 -7.68 -5.20 -7.63
N GLU A 71 -7.68 -6.51 -7.77
CA GLU A 71 -6.51 -7.36 -7.50
C GLU A 71 -5.26 -6.92 -8.26
N ARG A 72 -5.41 -6.38 -9.49
CA ARG A 72 -4.29 -5.97 -10.33
C ARG A 72 -3.94 -4.48 -10.24
N SER A 73 -4.78 -3.66 -9.61
CA SER A 73 -4.55 -2.22 -9.53
C SER A 73 -3.61 -1.80 -8.40
N PHE A 74 -3.13 -2.74 -7.59
CA PHE A 74 -2.35 -2.38 -6.41
C PHE A 74 -1.00 -1.75 -6.78
N ILE A 75 -0.53 -0.91 -5.87
CA ILE A 75 0.81 -0.36 -5.85
C ILE A 75 1.55 -1.00 -4.67
N ASP A 76 2.68 -1.65 -4.94
CA ASP A 76 3.54 -2.23 -3.89
C ASP A 76 4.59 -1.20 -3.46
N LEU A 77 4.40 -0.61 -2.29
CA LEU A 77 5.28 0.44 -1.79
C LEU A 77 6.65 -0.09 -1.36
N ARG A 78 6.71 -1.33 -0.86
CA ARG A 78 7.97 -1.95 -0.47
C ARG A 78 8.85 -2.14 -1.70
N SER A 79 8.26 -2.58 -2.81
CA SER A 79 8.96 -2.69 -4.09
C SER A 79 9.46 -1.33 -4.58
N GLN A 80 8.69 -0.26 -4.41
CA GLN A 80 9.10 1.10 -4.84
C GLN A 80 10.32 1.62 -4.07
N VAL A 81 10.44 1.29 -2.79
CA VAL A 81 11.57 1.72 -1.94
C VAL A 81 12.69 0.70 -1.86
N THR A 82 12.68 -0.31 -2.74
CA THR A 82 13.75 -1.28 -2.88
C THR A 82 14.61 -0.93 -4.10
N VAL A 83 15.87 -0.59 -3.87
CA VAL A 83 16.84 -0.23 -4.92
C VAL A 83 18.01 -1.21 -4.86
N ASN A 84 18.32 -1.88 -5.97
CA ASN A 84 19.41 -2.88 -6.06
C ASN A 84 19.33 -3.99 -5.00
N GLY A 85 18.11 -4.35 -4.56
CA GLY A 85 17.88 -5.36 -3.52
C GLY A 85 17.93 -4.83 -2.09
N ASN A 86 18.37 -3.58 -1.87
CA ASN A 86 18.33 -2.92 -0.57
C ASN A 86 17.00 -2.17 -0.40
N CYS A 87 16.27 -2.49 0.66
CA CYS A 87 14.98 -1.88 0.97
C CYS A 87 15.13 -0.89 2.12
N ASN A 88 14.56 0.31 1.97
CA ASN A 88 14.60 1.35 3.01
C ASN A 88 13.61 1.12 4.17
N ILE A 89 12.89 0.00 4.19
CA ILE A 89 11.97 -0.38 5.26
C ILE A 89 12.18 -1.83 5.66
N SER A 90 11.85 -2.15 6.91
CA SER A 90 11.98 -3.51 7.46
C SER A 90 11.06 -4.51 6.73
N SER A 91 11.48 -5.77 6.67
CA SER A 91 10.63 -6.89 6.24
C SER A 91 9.83 -7.54 7.38
N SER A 92 9.82 -6.94 8.57
CA SER A 92 8.95 -7.39 9.67
C SER A 92 7.48 -7.13 9.33
N GLU A 93 6.59 -7.94 9.90
CA GLU A 93 5.14 -7.75 9.78
C GLU A 93 4.66 -6.32 10.12
N ILE A 94 3.62 -5.86 9.41
CA ILE A 94 2.98 -4.58 9.72
C ILE A 94 2.05 -4.75 10.92
N LYS A 95 2.28 -3.98 11.98
CA LYS A 95 1.44 -4.02 13.20
C LYS A 95 0.26 -3.06 13.13
N CYS A 96 0.44 -1.90 12.50
CA CYS A 96 -0.61 -0.90 12.41
C CYS A 96 -0.36 0.07 11.25
N LEU A 97 -1.45 0.53 10.63
CA LEU A 97 -1.49 1.66 9.72
C LEU A 97 -2.39 2.75 10.30
N VAL A 98 -1.92 3.99 10.30
CA VAL A 98 -2.70 5.15 10.79
C VAL A 98 -2.69 6.24 9.73
N SER A 99 -3.87 6.68 9.31
CA SER A 99 -3.99 7.83 8.40
C SER A 99 -4.12 9.13 9.20
N ASP A 100 -3.16 10.02 9.03
CA ASP A 100 -3.30 11.43 9.40
C ASP A 100 -4.00 12.14 8.25
N ARG A 101 -5.31 12.37 8.42
CA ARG A 101 -6.13 13.01 7.38
C ARG A 101 -5.83 14.50 7.22
N VAL A 102 -5.36 15.18 8.26
CA VAL A 102 -5.10 16.62 8.23
C VAL A 102 -3.83 16.91 7.44
N ARG A 103 -2.78 16.12 7.65
CA ARG A 103 -1.50 16.27 6.96
C ARG A 103 -1.37 15.42 5.71
N ALA A 104 -2.41 14.65 5.39
CA ALA A 104 -2.45 13.72 4.28
C ALA A 104 -1.25 12.75 4.28
N LYS A 105 -1.01 12.13 5.44
CA LYS A 105 0.08 11.15 5.65
C LYS A 105 -0.48 9.81 6.09
N VAL A 106 0.32 8.77 5.84
CA VAL A 106 0.06 7.44 6.41
C VAL A 106 1.29 7.01 7.20
N TRP A 107 1.06 6.64 8.46
CA TRP A 107 2.04 6.02 9.33
C TRP A 107 1.91 4.51 9.24
N CYS A 108 3.04 3.82 9.20
CA CYS A 108 3.12 2.39 9.24
C CYS A 108 4.05 1.96 10.37
N ALA A 109 3.51 1.23 11.34
CA ALA A 109 4.25 0.73 12.50
C ALA A 109 4.63 -0.73 12.31
N GLN A 110 5.89 -1.03 12.59
CA GLN A 110 6.49 -2.36 12.62
C GLN A 110 7.15 -2.57 14.01
N PRO A 111 7.55 -3.80 14.39
CA PRO A 111 8.06 -4.07 15.73
C PRO A 111 9.22 -3.18 16.20
N LEU A 112 10.12 -2.80 15.27
CA LEU A 112 11.33 -2.03 15.59
C LEU A 112 11.46 -0.73 14.78
N SER A 113 10.43 -0.33 14.04
CA SER A 113 10.49 0.88 13.22
C SER A 113 9.11 1.44 12.88
N PHE A 114 9.10 2.71 12.48
CA PHE A 114 7.94 3.40 11.94
C PHE A 114 8.31 4.03 10.61
N SER A 115 7.48 3.89 9.59
CA SER A 115 7.63 4.59 8.32
C SER A 115 6.50 5.59 8.12
N LEU A 116 6.85 6.77 7.61
CA LEU A 116 5.94 7.86 7.30
C LEU A 116 5.89 8.05 5.79
N TRP A 117 4.67 8.07 5.25
CA TRP A 117 4.41 8.12 3.83
C TRP A 117 3.55 9.33 3.47
N ASP A 118 3.78 9.88 2.28
CA ASP A 118 2.86 10.83 1.68
C ASP A 118 1.64 10.09 1.11
N ALA A 119 0.43 10.45 1.54
CA ALA A 119 -0.77 9.74 1.10
C ALA A 119 -1.13 10.03 -0.37
N ARG A 120 -0.62 11.13 -0.96
CA ARG A 120 -0.90 11.53 -2.34
C ARG A 120 0.15 10.99 -3.29
N THR A 121 1.42 11.30 -3.03
CA THR A 121 2.54 10.91 -3.91
C THR A 121 2.96 9.47 -3.69
N LYS A 122 2.56 8.86 -2.56
CA LYS A 122 2.87 7.48 -2.18
C LYS A 122 4.36 7.30 -1.87
N GLU A 123 5.09 8.39 -1.69
CA GLU A 123 6.52 8.40 -1.41
C GLU A 123 6.80 8.16 0.08
N LEU A 124 7.91 7.47 0.35
CA LEU A 124 8.45 7.32 1.70
C LEU A 124 9.14 8.62 2.12
N LEU A 125 8.64 9.24 3.18
CA LEU A 125 9.17 10.51 3.68
C LEU A 125 10.23 10.30 4.75
N LYS A 126 10.01 9.34 5.65
CA LYS A 126 10.90 9.10 6.78
C LYS A 126 10.73 7.70 7.36
N VAL A 127 11.81 7.17 7.93
CA VAL A 127 11.80 5.97 8.77
C VAL A 127 12.43 6.31 10.10
N PHE A 128 11.80 5.85 11.18
CA PHE A 128 12.21 6.04 12.55
C PHE A 128 12.44 4.68 13.21
N ASN A 129 13.45 4.59 14.07
CA ASN A 129 13.56 3.47 15.01
C ASN A 129 12.65 3.69 16.24
N ILE A 130 12.70 2.74 17.18
CA ILE A 130 11.90 2.81 18.43
C ILE A 130 12.36 3.94 19.37
N GLU A 131 13.59 4.41 19.22
CA GLU A 131 14.12 5.58 19.93
C GLU A 131 13.71 6.92 19.28
N GLY A 132 12.98 6.89 18.15
CA GLY A 132 12.54 8.07 17.41
C GLY A 132 13.62 8.73 16.56
N GLN A 133 14.78 8.10 16.41
CA GLN A 133 15.85 8.57 15.52
C GLN A 133 15.52 8.24 14.07
N THR A 134 15.87 9.14 13.15
CA THR A 134 15.62 8.95 11.72
C THR A 134 16.70 8.06 11.10
N GLU A 135 16.32 6.96 10.44
CA GLU A 135 17.25 6.01 9.79
C GLU A 135 17.47 6.32 8.30
N ASN A 136 16.54 7.03 7.66
CA ASN A 136 16.65 7.36 6.24
C ASN A 136 17.43 8.66 6.02
N ARG A 137 18.65 8.54 5.47
CA ARG A 137 19.31 9.63 4.72
C ARG A 137 18.61 9.79 3.37
N VAL A 138 17.62 10.68 3.29
CA VAL A 138 17.10 11.16 2.00
C VAL A 138 18.07 12.22 1.45
N ASP A 139 19.33 11.85 1.26
CA ASP A 139 20.27 12.65 0.47
C ASP A 139 20.68 11.75 -0.70
N MET A 140 19.84 11.70 -1.72
CA MET A 140 20.33 11.38 -3.06
C MET A 140 21.19 12.57 -3.47
N PRO A 141 22.53 12.46 -3.56
CA PRO A 141 23.27 13.49 -4.27
C PRO A 141 22.69 13.52 -5.69
N SER A 142 22.11 14.66 -6.07
CA SER A 142 21.94 14.99 -7.48
C SER A 142 23.29 14.71 -8.12
N SER A 143 23.32 13.78 -9.06
CA SER A 143 24.52 13.53 -9.85
C SER A 143 24.84 14.82 -10.59
N ASP A 144 25.69 15.64 -9.99
CA ASP A 144 26.35 16.76 -10.62
C ASP A 144 27.37 16.13 -11.57
N GLN A 145 26.88 15.66 -12.73
CA GLN A 145 27.77 15.31 -13.83
C GLN A 145 28.25 16.62 -14.44
N GLY A 146 29.40 17.03 -13.91
CA GLY A 146 30.13 18.20 -14.32
C GLY A 146 30.29 18.30 -15.82
N GLY A 147 30.02 19.49 -16.34
CA GLY A 147 30.63 19.94 -17.57
C GLY A 147 32.15 20.07 -17.36
N ALA A 148 32.91 19.38 -18.20
CA ALA A 148 34.28 19.72 -18.60
C ALA A 148 34.55 18.97 -19.91
N GLU A 149 34.25 19.60 -21.05
CA GLU A 149 35.24 20.29 -21.88
C GLU A 149 35.97 19.31 -22.83
N LYS A 150 35.44 19.22 -24.06
CA LYS A 150 36.20 18.72 -25.21
C LYS A 150 37.34 19.70 -25.45
N MET A 151 38.59 19.28 -25.25
CA MET A 151 39.72 19.97 -25.84
C MET A 151 40.74 18.98 -26.42
N ARG A 152 40.74 18.97 -27.76
CA ARG A 152 41.78 18.57 -28.72
C ARG A 152 42.22 17.10 -28.78
#